data_AF-A0A258AN02-F1
#
_entry.id   AF-A0A258AN02-F1
#
_cell.length_a   1.000
_cell.length_b   1.000
_cell.length_c   1.000
_cell.angle_alpha   90.00
_cell.angle_beta   90.00
_cell.angle_gamma   90.00
#
_symmetry.space_group_name_H-M   'P 1'
#
loop_
_entity.id
_entity.type
_entity.pdbx_description
1 polymer ?
#
loop_
_entity_poly.entity_id
_entity_poly.type
_entity_poly.pdbx_seq_one_letter_code
_entity_poly.pdbx_strand_id
1 'polypeptide(L)'
;MSTPATILYCRCAYAQVVPTGVKNEVLQKLCDSNASFETVSDLCEMAAHRDPRLQAIASCGKLRIAACYPRAVKGLFQQAGFPLPADTEILNMRTQTAQEIADALLNAEPATAA
;
A
#
# COMPACT_ATOMS: atom_id res chain seq x y z
N MET A 1 15.79 -15.34 -10.55
CA MET A 1 15.93 -13.96 -10.05
C MET A 1 14.56 -13.53 -9.56
N SER A 2 14.36 -13.37 -8.25
CA SER A 2 13.07 -12.99 -7.68
C SER A 2 12.81 -11.51 -7.96
N THR A 3 11.76 -11.19 -8.71
CA THR A 3 11.35 -9.80 -8.94
C THR A 3 11.00 -9.15 -7.58
N PRO A 4 11.57 -7.99 -7.25
CA PRO A 4 11.25 -7.28 -6.01
C PRO A 4 9.76 -6.86 -6.03
N ALA A 5 9.14 -6.84 -4.85
CA ALA A 5 7.75 -6.42 -4.74
C ALA A 5 7.62 -4.91 -5.04
N THR A 6 6.58 -4.54 -5.76
CA THR A 6 6.19 -3.14 -5.96
C THR A 6 5.62 -2.61 -4.66
N ILE A 7 6.09 -1.44 -4.22
CA ILE A 7 5.59 -0.77 -3.01
C ILE A 7 4.68 0.37 -3.41
N LEU A 8 3.47 0.38 -2.87
CA LEU A 8 2.51 1.47 -3.00
C LEU A 8 2.21 2.06 -1.62
N TYR A 9 2.31 3.39 -1.53
CA TYR A 9 2.04 4.12 -0.30
C TYR A 9 0.92 5.15 -0.50
N CYS A 10 -0.12 5.06 0.32
CA CYS A 10 -1.29 5.96 0.27
C CYS A 10 -1.18 7.06 1.35
N ARG A 11 -1.21 8.33 0.96
CA ARG A 11 -1.13 9.47 1.90
C ARG A 11 -2.39 9.68 2.75
N CYS A 12 -3.53 9.11 2.32
CA CYS A 12 -4.82 9.29 2.98
C CYS A 12 -5.09 10.77 3.29
N ALA A 13 -4.96 11.62 2.27
CA ALA A 13 -5.11 13.07 2.39
C ALA A 13 -6.59 13.50 2.47
N TYR A 14 -7.50 12.75 1.84
CA TYR A 14 -8.93 12.95 1.85
C TYR A 14 -9.60 12.40 3.11
N ALA A 15 -9.53 11.08 3.33
CA ALA A 15 -10.26 10.44 4.43
C ALA A 15 -9.64 10.70 5.82
N GLN A 16 -8.32 10.95 5.87
CA GLN A 16 -7.58 11.30 7.08
C GLN A 16 -7.76 10.33 8.27
N VAL A 17 -8.04 9.07 7.99
CA VAL A 17 -8.27 8.03 9.02
C VAL A 17 -6.99 7.38 9.55
N VAL A 18 -5.85 7.70 8.94
CA VAL A 18 -4.53 7.22 9.35
C VAL A 18 -3.87 8.27 10.25
N PRO A 19 -3.34 7.90 11.44
CA PRO A 19 -2.64 8.82 12.31
C PRO A 19 -1.50 9.54 11.59
N THR A 20 -1.44 10.88 11.71
CA THR A 20 -0.47 11.71 10.99
C THR A 20 0.98 11.33 11.28
N GLY A 21 1.30 11.01 12.54
CA GLY A 21 2.64 10.54 12.94
C GLY A 21 3.05 9.27 12.19
N VAL A 22 2.18 8.26 12.18
CA VAL A 22 2.46 6.97 11.52
C VAL A 22 2.69 7.16 10.03
N LYS A 23 1.78 7.83 9.31
CA LYS A 23 1.94 7.99 7.86
C LYS A 23 3.19 8.79 7.50
N ASN A 24 3.51 9.85 8.24
CA ASN A 24 4.70 10.66 7.96
C ASN A 24 5.99 9.89 8.24
N GLU A 25 6.04 9.13 9.35
CA GLU A 25 7.21 8.33 9.68
C GLU A 25 7.42 7.17 8.70
N VAL A 26 6.36 6.50 8.24
CA VAL A 26 6.47 5.48 7.17
C VAL A 26 7.04 6.10 5.89
N LEU A 27 6.52 7.25 5.46
CA LEU A 27 7.02 7.93 4.26
C LEU A 27 8.50 8.32 4.41
N GLN A 28 8.89 8.85 5.57
CA GLN A 28 10.28 9.22 5.84
C GLN A 28 11.20 8.00 5.71
N LYS A 29 10.84 6.88 6.34
CA LYS A 29 11.61 5.62 6.26
C LYS A 29 11.72 5.10 4.82
N LEU A 30 10.64 5.20 4.03
CA LEU A 30 10.68 4.83 2.60
C LEU A 30 11.65 5.72 1.82
N CYS A 31 11.60 7.05 2.01
CA CYS A 31 12.54 7.98 1.40
C CYS A 31 13.99 7.68 1.80
N ASP A 32 14.25 7.40 3.08
CA ASP A 32 15.59 7.13 3.61
C ASP A 32 16.15 5.78 3.13
N SER A 33 15.29 4.83 2.76
CA SER A 33 15.68 3.48 2.33
C SER A 33 16.25 3.40 0.91
N ASN A 34 16.08 4.45 0.10
CA ASN A 34 16.35 4.46 -1.36
C ASN A 34 15.60 3.35 -2.15
N ALA A 35 14.61 2.68 -1.56
CA ALA A 35 13.77 1.74 -2.29
C ALA A 35 12.89 2.47 -3.32
N SER A 36 12.57 1.80 -4.42
CA SER A 36 11.58 2.32 -5.37
C SER A 36 10.17 2.07 -4.84
N PHE A 37 9.36 3.14 -4.75
CA PHE A 37 7.96 3.05 -4.35
C PHE A 37 7.11 4.09 -5.09
N GLU A 38 5.83 3.78 -5.26
CA GLU A 38 4.83 4.70 -5.77
C GLU A 38 4.05 5.33 -4.61
N THR A 39 3.74 6.62 -4.73
CA THR A 39 2.87 7.32 -3.77
C THR A 39 1.62 7.83 -4.46
N VAL A 40 0.48 7.66 -3.80
CA VAL A 40 -0.81 8.25 -4.20
C VAL A 40 -1.37 9.11 -3.09
N SER A 41 -2.09 10.18 -3.45
CA SER A 41 -2.81 11.00 -2.48
C SER A 41 -3.86 10.17 -1.76
N ASP A 42 -4.76 9.56 -2.53
CA ASP A 42 -5.96 8.91 -1.99
C ASP A 42 -6.44 7.76 -2.88
N LEU A 43 -6.26 6.54 -2.38
CA LEU A 43 -6.84 5.35 -3.02
C LEU A 43 -8.38 5.41 -3.07
N CYS A 44 -9.02 6.04 -2.09
CA CYS A 44 -10.47 6.16 -2.05
C CYS A 44 -11.02 7.09 -3.14
N GLU A 45 -10.32 8.19 -3.43
CA GLU A 45 -10.69 9.11 -4.51
C GLU A 45 -10.45 8.47 -5.88
N MET A 46 -9.30 7.82 -6.07
CA MET A 46 -9.00 7.06 -7.29
C MET A 46 -10.09 6.01 -7.57
N ALA A 47 -10.52 5.26 -6.56
CA ALA A 47 -11.57 4.26 -6.71
C ALA A 47 -12.94 4.87 -7.00
N ALA A 48 -13.29 6.00 -6.36
CA ALA A 48 -14.53 6.73 -6.61
C ALA A 48 -14.65 7.16 -8.09
N HIS A 49 -13.53 7.50 -8.71
CA HIS A 49 -13.45 7.89 -10.12
C HIS A 49 -13.12 6.75 -11.09
N ARG A 50 -12.97 5.50 -10.59
CA ARG A 50 -12.50 4.34 -11.37
C ARG A 50 -11.23 4.66 -12.17
N ASP A 51 -10.27 5.29 -11.50
CA ASP A 51 -9.01 5.72 -12.10
C ASP A 51 -8.31 4.52 -12.79
N PRO A 52 -7.99 4.60 -14.10
CA PRO A 52 -7.39 3.50 -14.84
C PRO A 52 -6.02 3.09 -14.30
N ARG A 53 -5.33 3.94 -13.53
CA ARG A 53 -4.06 3.58 -12.86
C ARG A 53 -4.24 2.44 -11.86
N LEU A 54 -5.43 2.28 -11.26
CA LEU A 54 -5.73 1.16 -10.37
C LEU A 54 -5.57 -0.20 -11.08
N GLN A 55 -5.85 -0.26 -12.38
CA GLN A 55 -5.63 -1.47 -13.18
C GLN A 55 -4.15 -1.83 -13.26
N ALA A 56 -3.29 -0.85 -13.53
CA ALA A 56 -1.84 -1.05 -13.62
C ALA A 56 -1.27 -1.49 -12.28
N ILE A 57 -1.70 -0.85 -11.20
CA ILE A 57 -1.32 -1.21 -9.82
C ILE A 57 -1.74 -2.65 -9.52
N ALA A 58 -2.99 -3.03 -9.79
CA ALA A 58 -3.46 -4.39 -9.51
C ALA A 58 -2.77 -5.47 -10.38
N SER A 59 -2.15 -5.09 -11.50
CA SER A 59 -1.51 -6.01 -12.45
C SER A 59 0.01 -6.09 -12.31
N CYS A 60 0.63 -5.34 -11.39
CA CYS A 60 2.10 -5.22 -11.30
C CYS A 60 2.81 -6.46 -10.69
N GLY A 61 2.07 -7.55 -10.43
CA GLY A 61 2.59 -8.76 -9.81
C GLY A 61 2.66 -8.64 -8.28
N LYS A 62 3.82 -8.94 -7.69
CA LYS A 62 4.01 -8.84 -6.23
C LYS A 62 3.85 -7.39 -5.79
N LEU A 63 2.83 -7.12 -4.97
CA LEU A 63 2.44 -5.79 -4.54
C LEU A 63 2.34 -5.73 -3.02
N ARG A 64 2.92 -4.68 -2.43
CA ARG A 64 2.76 -4.31 -1.02
C ARG A 64 2.18 -2.92 -0.91
N ILE A 65 1.12 -2.77 -0.14
CA ILE A 65 0.39 -1.51 0.01
C ILE A 65 0.41 -1.08 1.47
N ALA A 66 0.96 0.11 1.76
CA ALA A 66 0.74 0.79 3.04
C ALA A 66 -0.40 1.81 2.91
N ALA A 67 -1.50 1.56 3.61
CA ALA A 67 -2.71 2.36 3.52
C ALA A 67 -3.54 2.31 4.82
N CYS A 68 -4.86 2.47 4.71
CA CYS A 68 -5.78 2.37 5.83
C CYS A 68 -6.10 0.90 6.17
N TYR A 69 -7.36 0.54 6.41
CA TYR A 69 -7.73 -0.85 6.71
C TYR A 69 -7.63 -1.75 5.47
N PRO A 70 -7.04 -2.95 5.56
CA PRO A 70 -6.93 -3.89 4.44
C PRO A 70 -8.26 -4.21 3.76
N ARG A 71 -9.32 -4.40 4.55
CA ARG A 71 -10.68 -4.63 4.02
C ARG A 71 -11.18 -3.47 3.14
N ALA A 72 -10.86 -2.23 3.52
CA ALA A 72 -11.29 -1.06 2.78
C ALA A 72 -10.52 -0.98 1.46
N VAL A 73 -9.20 -1.14 1.48
CA VAL A 73 -8.36 -1.15 0.28
C VAL A 73 -8.83 -2.22 -0.71
N LYS A 74 -9.05 -3.46 -0.26
CA LYS A 74 -9.62 -4.52 -1.11
C LYS A 74 -10.96 -4.10 -1.73
N GLY A 75 -11.86 -3.53 -0.92
CA GLY A 75 -13.15 -3.01 -1.40
C GLY A 75 -13.04 -1.91 -2.44
N LEU A 76 -12.08 -0.98 -2.30
CA LEU A 76 -11.84 0.10 -3.26
C LEU A 76 -11.44 -0.42 -4.64
N PHE A 77 -10.49 -1.36 -4.68
CA PHE A 77 -10.05 -2.00 -5.93
C PHE A 77 -11.16 -2.86 -6.57
N GLN A 78 -11.93 -3.59 -5.76
CA GLN A 78 -13.11 -4.33 -6.23
C GLN A 78 -14.17 -3.39 -6.84
N GLN A 79 -14.51 -2.29 -6.16
CA GLN A 79 -15.46 -1.28 -6.63
C GLN A 79 -15.02 -0.63 -7.95
N ALA A 80 -13.72 -0.42 -8.11
CA ALA A 80 -13.15 0.13 -9.34
C ALA A 80 -13.13 -0.87 -10.51
N GLY A 81 -13.44 -2.15 -10.29
CA GLY A 81 -13.41 -3.21 -11.30
C GLY A 81 -12.02 -3.84 -11.52
N PHE A 82 -11.06 -3.54 -10.64
CA PHE A 82 -9.67 -3.99 -10.73
C PHE A 82 -9.27 -4.72 -9.44
N PRO A 83 -9.81 -5.92 -9.18
CA PRO A 83 -9.57 -6.63 -7.93
C PRO A 83 -8.07 -6.90 -7.71
N LEU A 84 -7.60 -6.69 -6.47
CA LEU A 84 -6.22 -7.00 -6.11
C LEU A 84 -5.95 -8.51 -6.14
N PRO A 85 -4.75 -8.95 -6.57
CA PRO A 85 -4.30 -10.33 -6.44
C PRO A 85 -4.36 -10.86 -5.00
N ALA A 86 -4.57 -12.17 -4.84
CA ALA A 86 -4.72 -12.81 -3.52
C ALA A 86 -3.45 -12.70 -2.65
N ASP A 87 -2.28 -12.64 -3.28
CA ASP A 87 -0.96 -12.50 -2.68
C ASP A 87 -0.56 -11.03 -2.42
N THR A 88 -1.45 -10.06 -2.67
CA THR A 88 -1.19 -8.65 -2.33
C THR A 88 -1.14 -8.47 -0.82
N GLU A 89 -0.02 -7.94 -0.34
CA GLU A 89 0.18 -7.61 1.06
C GLU A 89 -0.34 -6.20 1.34
N ILE A 90 -1.24 -6.05 2.31
CA ILE A 90 -1.79 -4.74 2.68
C ILE A 90 -1.52 -4.48 4.15
N LEU A 91 -0.67 -3.49 4.41
CA LEU A 91 -0.22 -3.07 5.73
C LEU A 91 -1.10 -1.93 6.25
N ASN A 92 -1.56 -2.10 7.49
CA ASN A 92 -2.57 -1.26 8.10
C ASN A 92 -1.95 -0.14 8.94
N MET A 93 -1.80 1.05 8.36
CA MET A 93 -1.27 2.22 9.06
C MET A 93 -2.19 2.75 10.17
N ARG A 94 -3.40 2.20 10.37
CA ARG A 94 -4.26 2.59 11.49
C ARG A 94 -3.93 1.88 12.80
N THR A 95 -3.34 0.69 12.73
CA THR A 95 -3.15 -0.18 13.90
C THR A 95 -1.72 -0.65 14.08
N GLN A 96 -0.94 -0.68 13.00
CA GLN A 96 0.49 -1.02 13.05
C GLN A 96 1.32 0.26 13.23
N THR A 97 2.49 0.10 13.84
CA THR A 97 3.50 1.15 14.00
C THR A 97 4.20 1.43 12.67
N ALA A 98 4.82 2.62 12.56
CA ALA A 98 5.57 2.96 11.36
C ALA A 98 6.76 2.04 11.11
N GLN A 99 7.41 1.55 12.18
CA GLN A 99 8.52 0.60 12.09
C GLN A 99 8.08 -0.74 11.50
N GLU A 100 7.02 -1.36 12.05
CA GLU A 100 6.49 -2.64 11.55
C GLU A 100 6.12 -2.56 10.08
N ILE A 101 5.54 -1.42 9.65
CA ILE A 101 5.14 -1.20 8.27
C ILE A 101 6.35 -1.02 7.37
N ALA A 102 7.30 -0.18 7.75
CA ALA A 102 8.51 0.04 6.95
C ALA A 102 9.31 -1.25 6.78
N ASP A 103 9.48 -2.03 7.84
CA ASP A 103 10.18 -3.32 7.78
C ASP A 103 9.48 -4.27 6.82
N ALA A 104 8.16 -4.43 6.93
CA ALA A 104 7.40 -5.30 6.03
C ALA A 104 7.44 -4.82 4.56
N LEU A 105 7.40 -3.51 4.30
CA LEU A 105 7.51 -2.96 2.95
C LEU A 105 8.88 -3.27 2.33
N LEU A 106 9.96 -3.06 3.10
CA LEU A 106 11.34 -3.10 2.63
C LEU A 106 11.96 -4.51 2.63
N ASN A 107 11.39 -5.46 3.37
CA ASN A 107 11.91 -6.81 3.45
C ASN A 107 11.77 -7.56 2.11
N ALA A 108 12.88 -8.06 1.55
CA ALA A 108 12.87 -8.70 0.23
C ALA A 108 12.19 -10.09 0.17
N GLU A 109 11.88 -10.70 1.32
CA GLU A 109 11.23 -12.01 1.41
C GLU A 109 9.73 -11.91 1.73
N PRO A 110 8.89 -12.81 1.19
CA PRO A 110 7.53 -12.96 1.66
C PRO A 110 7.57 -13.52 3.08
N ALA A 111 6.85 -12.88 4.01
CA ALA A 111 6.56 -13.46 5.32
C ALA A 111 5.83 -14.79 5.13
N THR A 112 6.60 -15.87 5.03
CA THR A 112 6.08 -17.23 5.12
C THR A 112 5.87 -17.50 6.60
N ALA A 113 4.64 -17.30 7.05
CA ALA A 113 4.18 -17.92 8.27
C ALA A 113 4.02 -19.42 7.98
N ALA A 114 4.89 -20.23 8.58
CA ALA A 114 4.73 -21.67 8.75
C ALA A 114 4.60 -21.97 10.25
#